data_AF-A0A3C1HI52-F1
#
_entry.id   AF-A0A3C1HI52-F1
#
_cell.length_a   1.000
_cell.length_b   1.000
_cell.length_c   1.000
_cell.angle_alpha   90.00
_cell.angle_beta   90.00
_cell.angle_gamma   90.00
#
_symmetry.space_group_name_H-M   'P 1'
#
loop_
_entity.id
_entity.type
_entity.pdbx_description
1 polymer ?
#
loop_
_entity_poly.entity_id
_entity_poly.type
_entity_poly.pdbx_seq_one_letter_code
_entity_poly.pdbx_strand_id
1 'polypeptide(L)'
;MRTGRILALLVLLNVAAILYFARTRPAAGRATGESAPLVVTQWMSVATAPPSLIPHAGGTNVFRWGQLETEDYKEFIARLRAVECPEQTIRDLIIADIDKLYASRIQALRPMRKTLHYWESEESELANNQDQREVQRREREIEREKARIVKDLLGVDLAAERQRIHGAADKLERRLAFLPEERRADLRHMVESLEERELALKEKAWDSGSSLSAGDREALRQVREQREAALRSLLTPAEREQYDLWMSPTAEALRHDFYGMEASEEEFQAVYALRRTFDEAWPADSIDTQDPKATEAWGAALLQLEDRVKEALGEERFSMYQRGQDGRFHDLNVTASRFSLPREKAAEAYEYLRISAAEKSRVLENGALTPEQQSEVAGKIDAETQRALQELLGPGAYHYFSRLSR
;
A
#
# COMPACT_ATOMS: atom_id res chain seq x y z
N MET A 1 -15.95 41.25 -3.57
CA MET A 1 -15.80 41.44 -2.10
C MET A 1 -16.27 40.24 -1.25
N ARG A 2 -16.92 39.20 -1.80
CA ARG A 2 -17.39 38.03 -1.01
C ARG A 2 -16.36 36.89 -0.85
N THR A 3 -15.36 36.80 -1.73
CA THR A 3 -14.31 35.75 -1.70
C THR A 3 -13.26 35.95 -0.60
N GLY A 4 -12.93 37.19 -0.24
CA GLY A 4 -11.95 37.48 0.82
C GLY A 4 -12.42 37.10 2.24
N ARG A 5 -13.72 37.08 2.49
CA ARG A 5 -14.30 36.70 3.80
C ARG A 5 -14.29 35.18 4.03
N ILE A 6 -14.42 34.39 2.96
CA ILE A 6 -14.40 32.93 3.02
C ILE A 6 -12.96 32.43 3.29
N LEU A 7 -11.97 33.05 2.66
CA LEU A 7 -10.56 32.75 2.92
C LEU A 7 -10.13 33.12 4.35
N ALA A 8 -10.60 34.27 4.87
CA ALA A 8 -10.31 34.66 6.25
C ALA A 8 -10.95 33.71 7.29
N LEU A 9 -12.16 33.20 7.02
CA LEU A 9 -12.82 32.21 7.87
C LEU A 9 -12.13 30.85 7.83
N LEU A 10 -11.65 30.41 6.65
CA LEU A 10 -10.89 29.16 6.52
C LEU A 10 -9.52 29.22 7.22
N VAL A 11 -8.85 30.37 7.20
CA VAL A 11 -7.58 30.55 7.93
C VAL A 11 -7.81 30.55 9.44
N LEU A 12 -8.86 31.22 9.92
CA LEU A 12 -9.21 31.21 11.36
C LEU A 12 -9.65 29.83 11.85
N LEU A 13 -10.34 29.04 11.03
CA LEU A 13 -10.74 27.66 11.36
C LEU A 13 -9.52 26.73 11.48
N ASN A 14 -8.54 26.87 10.57
CA ASN A 14 -7.31 26.08 10.62
C ASN A 14 -6.43 26.44 11.83
N VAL A 15 -6.34 27.73 12.19
CA VAL A 15 -5.59 28.17 13.39
C VAL A 15 -6.26 27.68 14.68
N ALA A 16 -7.60 27.66 14.74
CA ALA A 16 -8.34 27.11 15.88
C ALA A 16 -8.17 25.59 16.02
N ALA A 17 -8.09 24.86 14.90
CA ALA A 17 -7.82 23.42 14.91
C ALA A 17 -6.41 23.09 15.42
N ILE A 18 -5.39 23.85 14.99
CA ILE A 18 -4.00 23.68 15.43
C ILE A 18 -3.87 23.97 16.94
N LEU A 19 -4.52 25.02 17.45
CA LEU A 19 -4.50 25.35 18.87
C LEU A 19 -5.27 24.33 19.75
N TYR A 20 -6.29 23.68 19.21
CA TYR A 20 -7.04 22.63 19.91
C TYR A 20 -6.25 21.31 20.02
N PHE A 21 -5.55 20.90 18.96
CA PHE A 21 -4.68 19.73 18.96
C PHE A 21 -3.40 19.93 19.78
N ALA A 22 -2.85 21.16 19.85
CA ALA A 22 -1.72 21.47 20.71
C ALA A 22 -2.07 21.40 22.21
N ARG A 23 -3.34 21.64 22.59
CA ARG A 23 -3.80 21.62 23.99
C ARG A 23 -4.25 20.25 24.49
N THR A 24 -4.47 19.29 23.60
CA THR A 24 -5.01 17.96 23.92
C THR A 24 -4.00 16.85 23.62
N ARG A 25 -2.76 16.99 24.12
CA ARG A 25 -1.90 15.83 24.34
C ARG A 25 -2.30 15.18 25.67
N PRO A 26 -2.95 14.01 25.70
CA PRO A 26 -3.05 13.25 26.93
C PRO A 26 -1.62 12.86 27.33
N ALA A 27 -1.23 13.21 28.56
CA ALA A 27 -0.01 12.69 29.15
C ALA A 27 -0.08 11.16 29.07
N ALA A 28 0.85 10.56 28.33
CA ALA A 28 1.03 9.11 28.33
C ALA A 28 1.27 8.69 29.79
N GLY A 29 0.26 8.07 30.40
CA GLY A 29 0.38 7.47 31.70
C GLY A 29 1.52 6.46 31.64
N ARG A 30 2.53 6.64 32.48
CA ARG A 30 3.53 5.61 32.76
C ARG A 30 2.77 4.37 33.21
N ALA A 31 2.64 3.39 32.33
CA ALA A 31 2.35 2.04 32.73
C ALA A 31 3.55 1.58 33.56
N THR A 32 3.38 1.52 34.88
CA THR A 32 4.25 0.73 35.75
C THR A 32 4.03 -0.73 35.36
N GLY A 33 4.81 -1.19 34.40
CA GLY A 33 4.96 -2.60 34.11
C GLY A 33 5.61 -3.25 35.32
N GLU A 34 4.77 -3.86 36.16
CA GLU A 34 5.19 -4.82 37.16
C GLU A 34 5.97 -5.92 36.44
N SER A 35 7.28 -5.98 36.69
CA SER A 35 8.18 -6.96 36.09
C SER A 35 7.78 -8.35 36.58
N ALA A 36 7.00 -9.06 35.77
CA ALA A 36 6.83 -10.50 35.90
C ALA A 36 8.23 -11.15 35.87
N PRO A 37 8.57 -12.01 36.84
CA PRO A 37 9.86 -12.67 36.82
C PRO A 37 9.92 -13.56 35.57
N LEU A 38 10.98 -13.40 34.78
CA LEU A 38 11.37 -14.37 33.76
C LEU A 38 11.50 -15.73 34.46
N VAL A 39 10.55 -16.63 34.21
CA VAL A 39 10.70 -18.04 34.55
C VAL A 39 11.79 -18.58 33.62
N VAL A 40 13.04 -18.50 34.09
CA VAL A 40 14.16 -19.24 33.52
C VAL A 40 13.77 -20.70 33.65
N THR A 41 13.52 -21.35 32.52
CA THR A 41 13.29 -22.78 32.47
C THR A 41 14.54 -23.44 33.05
N GLN A 42 14.39 -24.00 34.25
CA GLN A 42 15.43 -24.65 35.01
C GLN A 42 15.98 -25.81 34.16
N TRP A 43 17.14 -25.61 33.53
CA TRP A 43 17.86 -26.71 32.92
C TRP A 43 18.15 -27.72 34.02
N MET A 44 17.67 -28.95 33.83
CA MET A 44 18.00 -30.06 34.71
C MET A 44 19.52 -30.16 34.80
N SER A 45 20.05 -29.85 35.98
CA SER A 45 21.44 -30.10 36.32
C SER A 45 21.63 -31.61 36.36
N VAL A 46 22.04 -32.18 35.23
CA VAL A 46 22.57 -33.55 35.21
C VAL A 46 23.87 -33.50 35.99
N ALA A 47 23.94 -34.27 37.08
CA ALA A 47 25.14 -34.40 37.89
C ALA A 47 26.31 -34.84 37.00
N THR A 48 27.25 -33.94 36.75
CA THR A 48 28.46 -34.20 35.98
C THR A 48 29.38 -35.10 36.79
N ALA A 49 29.44 -36.39 36.46
CA ALA A 49 30.61 -37.19 36.78
C ALA A 49 31.82 -36.55 36.06
N PRO A 50 33.00 -36.44 36.69
CA PRO A 50 34.16 -35.83 36.05
C PRO A 50 34.49 -36.59 34.76
N PRO A 51 34.62 -35.91 33.60
CA PRO A 51 35.01 -36.60 32.38
C PRO A 51 36.41 -37.18 32.58
N SER A 52 36.51 -38.50 32.47
CA SER A 52 37.80 -39.16 32.35
C SER A 52 38.49 -38.60 31.12
N LEU A 53 39.57 -37.84 31.32
CA LEU A 53 40.43 -37.33 30.26
C LEU A 53 41.12 -38.50 29.59
N ILE A 54 40.49 -39.06 28.56
CA ILE A 54 41.16 -39.91 27.58
C ILE A 54 41.98 -38.95 26.70
N PRO A 55 43.31 -39.03 26.69
CA PRO A 55 44.11 -38.20 25.81
C PRO A 55 43.89 -38.70 24.39
N HIS A 56 43.02 -38.03 23.65
CA HIS A 56 42.90 -38.20 22.21
C HIS A 56 44.14 -37.58 21.58
N ALA A 57 45.15 -38.40 21.35
CA ALA A 57 46.26 -38.06 20.50
C ALA A 57 45.72 -37.76 19.08
N GLY A 58 45.99 -36.55 18.57
CA GLY A 58 45.93 -36.26 17.13
C GLY A 58 44.62 -35.70 16.57
N GLY A 59 44.10 -34.60 17.11
CA GLY A 59 43.13 -33.75 16.40
C GLY A 59 43.85 -32.63 15.65
N THR A 60 44.22 -32.84 14.39
CA THR A 60 44.84 -31.80 13.55
C THR A 60 43.85 -30.77 13.00
N ASN A 61 42.54 -30.98 13.16
CA ASN A 61 41.50 -30.06 12.69
C ASN A 61 41.02 -29.13 13.82
N VAL A 62 41.86 -28.17 14.18
CA VAL A 62 41.39 -26.99 14.93
C VAL A 62 40.67 -26.08 13.94
N PHE A 63 39.33 -26.07 13.98
CA PHE A 63 38.51 -25.14 13.21
C PHE A 63 38.83 -23.70 13.63
N ARG A 64 39.15 -22.84 12.66
CA ARG A 64 39.38 -21.40 12.89
C ARG A 64 38.54 -20.59 11.92
N TRP A 65 37.77 -19.64 12.43
CA TRP A 65 36.89 -18.77 11.62
C TRP A 65 37.61 -18.02 10.50
N GLY A 66 38.87 -17.61 10.72
CA GLY A 66 39.70 -16.99 9.69
C GLY A 66 40.08 -17.91 8.52
N GLN A 67 39.78 -19.22 8.58
CA GLN A 67 39.89 -20.12 7.42
C GLN A 67 38.70 -19.98 6.47
N LEU A 68 37.57 -19.43 6.92
CA LEU A 68 36.36 -19.25 6.12
C LEU A 68 36.30 -17.84 5.55
N GLU A 69 36.51 -16.81 6.39
CA GLU A 69 36.36 -15.40 5.99
C GLU A 69 37.35 -15.01 4.89
N THR A 70 36.82 -14.57 3.75
CA THR A 70 37.58 -14.09 2.59
C THR A 70 36.88 -12.87 2.02
N GLU A 71 37.62 -11.94 1.42
CA GLU A 71 37.04 -10.74 0.79
C GLU A 71 36.25 -11.06 -0.49
N ASP A 72 36.58 -12.17 -1.18
CA ASP A 72 35.80 -12.64 -2.32
C ASP A 72 34.60 -13.47 -1.84
N TYR A 73 33.40 -12.92 -2.03
CA TYR A 73 32.15 -13.59 -1.69
C TYR A 73 31.97 -14.96 -2.36
N LYS A 74 32.47 -15.16 -3.58
CA LYS A 74 32.35 -16.47 -4.26
C LYS A 74 33.19 -17.53 -3.56
N GLU A 75 34.39 -17.16 -3.15
CA GLU A 75 35.28 -18.04 -2.39
C GLU A 75 34.74 -18.27 -0.98
N PHE A 76 34.22 -17.23 -0.33
CA PHE A 76 33.60 -17.33 0.99
C PHE A 76 32.40 -18.29 0.98
N ILE A 77 31.49 -18.15 0.01
CA ILE A 77 30.34 -19.07 -0.18
C ILE A 77 30.82 -20.50 -0.43
N ALA A 78 31.84 -20.70 -1.28
CA ALA A 78 32.37 -22.03 -1.56
C ALA A 78 32.95 -22.69 -0.30
N ARG A 79 33.67 -21.93 0.54
CA ARG A 79 34.21 -22.41 1.83
C ARG A 79 33.11 -22.73 2.84
N LEU A 80 32.05 -21.93 2.90
CA LEU A 80 30.90 -22.22 3.76
C LEU A 80 30.19 -23.52 3.34
N ARG A 81 29.99 -23.73 2.03
CA ARG A 81 29.44 -24.99 1.49
C ARG A 81 30.35 -26.19 1.75
N ALA A 82 31.67 -26.00 1.70
CA ALA A 82 32.64 -27.07 1.98
C ALA A 82 32.62 -27.56 3.44
N VAL A 83 32.11 -26.75 4.37
CA VAL A 83 31.91 -27.12 5.78
C VAL A 83 30.46 -27.57 6.04
N GLU A 84 29.70 -27.87 4.98
CA GLU A 84 28.31 -28.34 5.06
C GLU A 84 27.38 -27.35 5.78
N CYS A 85 27.68 -26.05 5.69
CA CYS A 85 26.79 -25.02 6.20
C CYS A 85 25.44 -25.07 5.46
N PRO A 86 24.29 -25.06 6.16
CA PRO A 86 22.99 -25.06 5.51
C PRO A 86 22.85 -23.88 4.54
N GLU A 87 22.30 -24.12 3.35
CA GLU A 87 22.22 -23.08 2.30
C GLU A 87 21.42 -21.86 2.77
N GLN A 88 20.40 -22.05 3.62
CA GLN A 88 19.67 -20.92 4.21
C GLN A 88 20.57 -20.05 5.09
N THR A 89 21.43 -20.66 5.90
CA THR A 89 22.37 -19.93 6.76
C THR A 89 23.40 -19.16 5.93
N ILE A 90 23.83 -19.72 4.80
CA ILE A 90 24.70 -19.02 3.84
C ILE A 90 23.97 -17.80 3.27
N ARG A 91 22.72 -17.94 2.81
CA ARG A 91 21.92 -16.82 2.29
C ARG A 91 21.80 -15.70 3.31
N ASP A 92 21.36 -16.03 4.53
CA ASP A 92 21.13 -15.06 5.60
C ASP A 92 22.43 -14.30 5.95
N LEU A 93 23.57 -15.01 6.01
CA LEU A 93 24.87 -14.42 6.32
C LEU A 93 25.35 -13.46 5.24
N ILE A 94 25.28 -13.89 3.97
CA ILE A 94 25.75 -13.06 2.85
C ILE A 94 24.84 -11.85 2.64
N ILE A 95 23.52 -12.00 2.74
CA ILE A 95 22.57 -10.88 2.64
C ILE A 95 22.86 -9.85 3.75
N ALA A 96 23.05 -10.30 4.99
CA ALA A 96 23.36 -9.42 6.11
C ALA A 96 24.69 -8.69 5.94
N ASP A 97 25.71 -9.35 5.38
CA ASP A 97 27.01 -8.73 5.16
C ASP A 97 26.99 -7.70 4.01
N ILE A 98 26.24 -7.98 2.93
CA ILE A 98 25.99 -7.00 1.86
C ILE A 98 25.20 -5.80 2.40
N ASP A 99 24.17 -6.02 3.23
CA ASP A 99 23.43 -4.95 3.88
C ASP A 99 24.37 -4.06 4.72
N LYS A 100 25.30 -4.68 5.46
CA LYS A 100 26.32 -3.98 6.25
C LYS A 100 27.31 -3.18 5.39
N LEU A 101 27.75 -3.73 4.26
CA LEU A 101 28.64 -3.05 3.31
C LEU A 101 28.02 -1.75 2.78
N TYR A 102 26.72 -1.79 2.47
CA TYR A 102 25.98 -0.65 1.92
C TYR A 102 25.40 0.30 2.97
N ALA A 103 25.42 -0.06 4.26
CA ALA A 103 24.83 0.73 5.34
C ALA A 103 25.39 2.17 5.40
N SER A 104 26.70 2.34 5.19
CA SER A 104 27.34 3.66 5.18
C SER A 104 26.88 4.54 4.02
N ARG A 105 26.69 3.94 2.82
CA ARG A 105 26.19 4.64 1.63
C ARG A 105 24.74 5.07 1.82
N ILE A 106 23.89 4.21 2.39
CA ILE A 106 22.49 4.54 2.72
C ILE A 106 22.45 5.65 3.77
N GLN A 107 23.27 5.57 4.82
CA GLN A 107 23.34 6.61 5.86
C GLN A 107 23.79 7.96 5.29
N ALA A 108 24.70 7.95 4.31
CA ALA A 108 25.13 9.17 3.62
C ALA A 108 24.03 9.81 2.75
N LEU A 109 23.00 9.05 2.35
CA LEU A 109 21.83 9.60 1.63
C LEU A 109 20.89 10.39 2.55
N ARG A 110 20.86 10.07 3.84
CA ARG A 110 20.05 10.75 4.86
C ARG A 110 20.93 11.39 5.94
N PRO A 111 21.73 12.43 5.60
CA PRO A 111 22.56 13.10 6.58
C PRO A 111 21.66 13.76 7.63
N MET A 112 21.60 13.19 8.83
CA MET A 112 20.85 13.81 9.92
C MET A 112 21.50 15.14 10.31
N ARG A 113 20.68 16.14 10.66
CA ARG A 113 21.20 17.39 11.20
C ARG A 113 22.08 17.10 12.40
N LYS A 114 23.32 17.59 12.35
CA LYS A 114 24.29 17.41 13.45
C LYS A 114 23.86 18.12 14.73
N THR A 115 23.04 19.16 14.60
CA THR A 115 22.53 19.99 15.69
C THR A 115 21.03 20.03 15.61
N LEU A 116 20.37 19.61 16.69
CA LEU A 116 18.92 19.69 16.88
C LEU A 116 18.65 20.71 17.98
N HIS A 117 17.58 21.47 17.81
CA HIS A 117 17.16 22.46 18.80
C HIS A 117 15.71 22.20 19.17
N TYR A 118 15.37 22.14 20.46
CA TYR A 118 14.01 21.83 20.92
C TYR A 118 12.94 22.86 20.51
N TRP A 119 13.36 24.02 19.97
CA TRP A 119 12.49 25.08 19.45
C TRP A 119 12.31 25.03 17.92
N GLU A 120 13.03 24.15 17.20
CA GLU A 120 12.74 23.87 15.80
C GLU A 120 11.48 22.99 15.70
N SER A 121 10.71 23.16 14.62
CA SER A 121 9.57 22.28 14.39
C SER A 121 10.07 20.89 13.99
N GLU A 122 9.38 19.86 14.48
CA GLU A 122 9.60 18.46 14.06
C GLU A 122 9.54 18.32 12.53
N GLU A 123 8.68 19.09 11.86
CA GLU A 123 8.58 19.09 10.40
C GLU A 123 9.81 19.68 9.70
N SER A 124 10.47 20.68 10.29
CA SER A 124 11.76 21.21 9.78
C SER A 124 12.90 20.22 10.01
N GLU A 125 12.88 19.51 11.14
CA GLU A 125 13.82 18.43 11.45
C GLU A 125 13.64 17.24 10.48
N LEU A 126 12.40 16.81 10.23
CA LEU A 126 12.04 15.70 9.35
C LEU A 126 12.26 16.01 7.86
N ALA A 127 11.91 17.22 7.41
CA ALA A 127 12.15 17.65 6.03
C ALA A 127 13.64 17.67 5.69
N ASN A 128 14.48 17.97 6.69
CA ASN A 128 15.93 17.95 6.62
C ASN A 128 16.51 18.77 5.44
N ASN A 129 15.74 19.74 4.90
CA ASN A 129 16.04 20.53 3.69
C ASN A 129 16.58 19.71 2.50
N GLN A 130 16.18 18.43 2.40
CA GLN A 130 16.58 17.57 1.31
C GLN A 130 15.41 17.26 0.41
N ASP A 131 15.72 17.07 -0.87
CA ASP A 131 14.77 16.49 -1.79
C ASP A 131 14.58 15.01 -1.42
N GLN A 132 13.52 14.74 -0.66
CA GLN A 132 13.11 13.38 -0.28
C GLN A 132 12.97 12.46 -1.50
N ARG A 133 12.69 13.01 -2.69
CA ARG A 133 12.55 12.23 -3.92
C ARG A 133 13.91 11.76 -4.43
N GLU A 134 14.92 12.64 -4.44
CA GLU A 134 16.28 12.27 -4.82
C GLU A 134 16.85 11.21 -3.86
N VAL A 135 16.60 11.35 -2.56
CA VAL A 135 16.98 10.35 -1.55
C VAL A 135 16.33 9.01 -1.88
N GLN A 136 15.02 8.96 -2.10
CA GLN A 136 14.32 7.73 -2.45
C GLN A 136 14.83 7.10 -3.76
N ARG A 137 15.16 7.91 -4.77
CA ARG A 137 15.75 7.42 -6.03
C ARG A 137 17.09 6.72 -5.80
N ARG A 138 18.00 7.38 -5.08
CA ARG A 138 19.33 6.83 -4.77
C ARG A 138 19.24 5.60 -3.86
N GLU A 139 18.27 5.54 -2.95
CA GLU A 139 18.00 4.34 -2.15
C GLU A 139 17.57 3.16 -3.02
N ARG A 140 16.66 3.39 -3.98
CA ARG A 140 16.24 2.36 -4.94
C ARG A 140 17.40 1.88 -5.82
N GLU A 141 18.32 2.76 -6.21
CA GLU A 141 19.52 2.38 -6.96
C GLU A 141 20.41 1.44 -6.14
N ILE A 142 20.65 1.76 -4.87
CA ILE A 142 21.41 0.91 -3.95
C ILE A 142 20.73 -0.46 -3.77
N GLU A 143 19.42 -0.48 -3.55
CA GLU A 143 18.69 -1.75 -3.39
C GLU A 143 18.73 -2.60 -4.67
N ARG A 144 18.75 -1.99 -5.86
CA ARG A 144 18.95 -2.71 -7.13
C ARG A 144 20.35 -3.27 -7.28
N GLU A 145 21.37 -2.51 -6.90
CA GLU A 145 22.76 -3.02 -6.87
C GLU A 145 22.86 -4.24 -5.94
N LYS A 146 22.29 -4.14 -4.73
CA LYS A 146 22.25 -5.25 -3.76
C LYS A 146 21.51 -6.47 -4.30
N ALA A 147 20.32 -6.28 -4.86
CA ALA A 147 19.53 -7.37 -5.44
C ALA A 147 20.29 -8.08 -6.57
N ARG A 148 21.02 -7.33 -7.41
CA ARG A 148 21.85 -7.90 -8.47
C ARG A 148 23.01 -8.72 -7.92
N ILE A 149 23.75 -8.18 -6.96
CA ILE A 149 24.87 -8.88 -6.32
C ILE A 149 24.37 -10.17 -5.66
N VAL A 150 23.25 -10.11 -4.94
CA VAL A 150 22.64 -11.28 -4.30
C VAL A 150 22.20 -12.32 -5.33
N LYS A 151 21.56 -11.90 -6.43
CA LYS A 151 21.19 -12.80 -7.54
C LYS A 151 22.42 -13.45 -8.17
N ASP A 152 23.49 -12.69 -8.41
CA ASP A 152 24.73 -13.19 -9.02
C ASP A 152 25.50 -14.15 -8.11
N LEU A 153 25.48 -13.93 -6.79
CA LEU A 153 26.22 -14.74 -5.81
C LEU A 153 25.48 -15.99 -5.36
N LEU A 154 24.17 -15.88 -5.14
CA LEU A 154 23.36 -16.91 -4.49
C LEU A 154 22.27 -17.48 -5.40
N GLY A 155 21.97 -16.85 -6.53
CA GLY A 155 20.87 -17.26 -7.42
C GLY A 155 19.49 -17.02 -6.84
N VAL A 156 19.36 -16.18 -5.80
CA VAL A 156 18.10 -15.90 -5.11
C VAL A 156 17.61 -14.49 -5.36
N ASP A 157 16.28 -14.31 -5.35
CA ASP A 157 15.67 -12.98 -5.39
C ASP A 157 15.66 -12.35 -3.98
N LEU A 158 16.39 -11.25 -3.83
CA LEU A 158 16.53 -10.56 -2.53
C LEU A 158 15.18 -10.09 -1.97
N ALA A 159 14.25 -9.66 -2.84
CA ALA A 159 12.92 -9.20 -2.43
C ALA A 159 12.10 -10.35 -1.82
N ALA A 160 12.08 -11.50 -2.49
CA ALA A 160 11.38 -12.70 -2.03
C ALA A 160 11.97 -13.24 -0.70
N GLU A 161 13.29 -13.29 -0.57
CA GLU A 161 13.95 -13.77 0.66
C GLU A 161 13.64 -12.87 1.87
N ARG A 162 13.66 -11.54 1.68
CA ARG A 162 13.29 -10.61 2.77
C ARG A 162 11.83 -10.79 3.20
N GLN A 163 10.91 -10.95 2.26
CA GLN A 163 9.50 -11.18 2.58
C GLN A 163 9.30 -12.49 3.34
N ARG A 164 10.01 -13.56 2.94
CA ARG A 164 10.03 -14.85 3.62
C ARG A 164 10.49 -14.73 5.07
N ILE A 165 11.60 -14.03 5.32
CA ILE A 165 12.16 -13.82 6.67
C ILE A 165 11.17 -13.07 7.57
N HIS A 166 10.46 -12.08 7.02
CA HIS A 166 9.48 -11.29 7.79
C HIS A 166 8.12 -11.98 7.99
N GLY A 167 7.93 -13.22 7.50
CA GLY A 167 6.65 -13.92 7.56
C GLY A 167 5.52 -13.19 6.80
N ALA A 168 5.89 -12.22 5.95
CA ALA A 168 4.95 -11.44 5.17
C ALA A 168 4.59 -12.27 3.94
N ALA A 169 3.36 -12.79 3.90
CA ALA A 169 2.92 -13.53 2.73
C ALA A 169 2.71 -12.53 1.57
N ASP A 170 3.55 -12.65 0.54
CA ASP A 170 3.52 -11.74 -0.60
C ASP A 170 2.18 -11.84 -1.32
N LYS A 171 1.46 -10.71 -1.33
CA LYS A 171 0.15 -10.61 -2.00
C LYS A 171 0.32 -10.80 -3.51
N LEU A 172 1.44 -10.34 -4.07
CA LEU A 172 1.74 -10.47 -5.49
C LEU A 172 2.05 -11.92 -5.85
N GLU A 173 2.88 -12.62 -5.06
CA GLU A 173 3.16 -14.04 -5.29
C GLU A 173 1.92 -14.91 -5.24
N ARG A 174 0.98 -14.61 -4.33
CA ARG A 174 -0.29 -15.33 -4.25
C ARG A 174 -1.14 -15.14 -5.50
N ARG A 175 -1.19 -13.91 -6.05
CA ARG A 175 -1.91 -13.61 -7.29
C ARG A 175 -1.25 -14.24 -8.52
N LEU A 176 0.07 -14.38 -8.50
CA LEU A 176 0.85 -14.96 -9.60
C LEU A 176 1.14 -16.46 -9.42
N ALA A 177 0.48 -17.15 -8.48
CA ALA A 177 0.76 -18.56 -8.15
C ALA A 177 0.53 -19.54 -9.32
N PHE A 178 -0.15 -19.11 -10.38
CA PHE A 178 -0.27 -19.86 -11.64
C PHE A 178 1.05 -19.95 -12.43
N LEU A 179 2.05 -19.13 -12.08
CA LEU A 179 3.40 -19.13 -12.69
C LEU A 179 4.44 -19.81 -11.78
N PRO A 180 5.41 -20.53 -12.36
CA PRO A 180 6.60 -21.01 -11.63
C PRO A 180 7.35 -19.87 -10.93
N GLU A 181 8.02 -20.17 -9.82
CA GLU A 181 8.75 -19.19 -9.00
C GLU A 181 9.78 -18.36 -9.79
N GLU A 182 10.57 -19.02 -10.63
CA GLU A 182 11.56 -18.35 -11.48
C GLU A 182 10.91 -17.33 -12.42
N ARG A 183 9.80 -17.70 -13.08
CA ARG A 183 9.04 -16.81 -13.97
C ARG A 183 8.36 -15.67 -13.20
N ARG A 184 7.95 -15.89 -11.96
CA ARG A 184 7.40 -14.83 -11.08
C ARG A 184 8.48 -13.80 -10.74
N ALA A 185 9.69 -14.23 -10.39
CA ALA A 185 10.81 -13.34 -10.12
C ALA A 185 11.16 -12.51 -11.36
N ASP A 186 11.32 -13.14 -12.52
CA ASP A 186 11.65 -12.42 -13.76
C ASP A 186 10.55 -11.41 -14.16
N LEU A 187 9.28 -11.79 -14.01
CA LEU A 187 8.14 -10.90 -14.25
C LEU A 187 8.14 -9.70 -13.29
N ARG A 188 8.43 -9.92 -12.00
CA ARG A 188 8.53 -8.85 -10.98
C ARG A 188 9.63 -7.86 -11.36
N HIS A 189 10.85 -8.36 -11.58
CA HIS A 189 11.99 -7.53 -11.96
C HIS A 189 11.73 -6.73 -13.25
N MET A 190 11.09 -7.36 -14.24
CA MET A 190 10.74 -6.71 -15.50
C MET A 190 9.71 -5.58 -15.29
N VAL A 191 8.62 -5.83 -14.57
CA VAL A 191 7.55 -4.85 -14.31
C VAL A 191 8.08 -3.68 -13.49
N GLU A 192 8.80 -3.95 -12.39
CA GLU A 192 9.38 -2.90 -11.54
C GLU A 192 10.32 -1.98 -12.33
N SER A 193 11.14 -2.54 -13.23
CA SER A 193 12.04 -1.74 -14.07
C SER A 193 11.33 -0.81 -15.06
N LEU A 194 10.13 -1.18 -15.51
CA LEU A 194 9.34 -0.41 -16.46
C LEU A 194 8.52 0.66 -15.73
N GLU A 195 7.92 0.30 -14.60
CA GLU A 195 7.19 1.25 -13.74
C GLU A 195 8.10 2.35 -13.21
N GLU A 196 9.35 2.04 -12.87
CA GLU A 196 10.33 3.04 -12.48
C GLU A 196 10.67 4.01 -13.63
N ARG A 197 10.81 3.49 -14.86
CA ARG A 197 11.03 4.32 -16.05
C ARG A 197 9.83 5.23 -16.33
N GLU A 198 8.62 4.70 -16.19
CA GLU A 198 7.37 5.48 -16.31
C GLU A 198 7.31 6.59 -15.26
N LEU A 199 7.57 6.26 -13.99
CA LEU A 199 7.57 7.19 -12.89
C LEU A 199 8.61 8.31 -13.09
N ALA A 200 9.83 7.96 -13.51
CA ALA A 200 10.89 8.94 -13.76
C ALA A 200 10.54 9.93 -14.89
N LEU A 201 9.77 9.50 -15.89
CA LEU A 201 9.26 10.39 -16.94
C LEU A 201 8.17 11.32 -16.40
N LYS A 202 7.23 10.80 -15.60
CA LYS A 202 6.17 11.58 -14.96
C LYS A 202 6.70 12.60 -13.96
N GLU A 203 7.74 12.23 -13.20
CA GLU A 203 8.42 13.12 -12.25
C GLU A 203 9.05 14.33 -12.92
N LYS A 204 9.78 14.11 -14.03
CA LYS A 204 10.40 15.21 -14.80
C LYS A 204 9.37 16.25 -15.24
N ALA A 205 8.19 15.80 -15.66
CA ALA A 205 7.10 16.70 -16.03
C ALA A 205 6.60 17.49 -14.82
N TRP A 206 6.41 16.83 -13.67
CA TRP A 206 5.97 17.48 -12.43
C TRP A 206 6.93 18.58 -11.95
N ASP A 207 8.24 18.32 -11.99
CA ASP A 207 9.26 19.25 -11.53
C ASP A 207 9.40 20.47 -12.46
N SER A 208 9.08 20.31 -13.76
CA SER A 208 9.06 21.41 -14.73
C SER A 208 7.84 22.34 -14.60
N GLY A 209 6.86 21.98 -13.77
CA GLY A 209 5.59 22.70 -13.62
C GLY A 209 4.72 22.72 -14.88
N SER A 210 5.03 21.88 -15.86
CA SER A 210 4.34 21.82 -17.15
C SER A 210 3.66 20.46 -17.34
N SER A 211 2.55 20.44 -18.09
CA SER A 211 1.96 19.18 -18.58
C SER A 211 3.00 18.39 -19.38
N LEU A 212 2.89 17.06 -19.40
CA LEU A 212 3.79 16.17 -20.16
C LEU A 212 4.06 16.72 -21.58
N SER A 213 5.34 16.90 -21.92
CA SER A 213 5.73 17.35 -23.26
C SER A 213 5.36 16.31 -24.32
N ALA A 214 5.34 16.70 -25.60
CA ALA A 214 5.11 15.74 -26.68
C ALA A 214 6.17 14.62 -26.71
N GLY A 215 7.42 14.94 -26.35
CA GLY A 215 8.50 13.96 -26.23
C GLY A 215 8.31 13.01 -25.05
N ASP A 216 7.85 13.51 -23.90
CA ASP A 216 7.57 12.67 -22.72
C ASP A 216 6.39 11.72 -22.97
N ARG A 217 5.34 12.21 -23.65
CA ARG A 217 4.20 11.36 -24.07
C ARG A 217 4.65 10.24 -25.00
N GLU A 218 5.54 10.55 -25.95
CA GLU A 218 6.11 9.54 -26.84
C GLU A 218 6.97 8.52 -26.07
N ALA A 219 7.81 8.98 -25.15
CA ALA A 219 8.61 8.09 -24.30
C ALA A 219 7.73 7.18 -23.42
N LEU A 220 6.65 7.71 -22.85
CA LEU A 220 5.67 6.92 -22.09
C LEU A 220 4.99 5.88 -22.99
N ARG A 221 4.64 6.23 -24.24
CA ARG A 221 4.10 5.28 -25.22
C ARG A 221 5.10 4.16 -25.51
N GLN A 222 6.37 4.48 -25.72
CA GLN A 222 7.41 3.48 -25.94
C GLN A 222 7.61 2.56 -24.73
N VAL A 223 7.57 3.08 -23.50
CA VAL A 223 7.64 2.26 -22.28
C VAL A 223 6.45 1.29 -22.21
N ARG A 224 5.25 1.72 -22.59
CA ARG A 224 4.06 0.85 -22.67
C ARG A 224 4.21 -0.24 -23.73
N GLU A 225 4.68 0.12 -24.92
CA GLU A 225 4.93 -0.86 -25.99
C GLU A 225 5.99 -1.89 -25.58
N GLN A 226 7.04 -1.45 -24.89
CA GLN A 226 8.05 -2.35 -24.31
C GLN A 226 7.45 -3.28 -23.26
N ARG A 227 6.59 -2.77 -22.37
CA ARG A 227 5.86 -3.59 -21.39
C ARG A 227 5.03 -4.66 -22.09
N GLU A 228 4.26 -4.26 -23.11
CA GLU A 228 3.41 -5.18 -23.87
C GLU A 228 4.21 -6.21 -24.67
N ALA A 229 5.36 -5.83 -25.23
CA ALA A 229 6.26 -6.78 -25.90
C ALA A 229 6.88 -7.77 -24.92
N ALA A 230 7.34 -7.29 -23.75
CA ALA A 230 7.94 -8.14 -22.71
C ALA A 230 6.93 -9.11 -22.10
N LEU A 231 5.70 -8.65 -21.84
CA LEU A 231 4.64 -9.53 -21.35
C LEU A 231 4.26 -10.59 -22.40
N ARG A 232 4.21 -10.24 -23.69
CA ARG A 232 3.95 -11.20 -24.78
C ARG A 232 5.06 -12.22 -24.96
N SER A 233 6.32 -11.89 -24.67
CA SER A 233 7.42 -12.85 -24.75
C SER A 233 7.50 -13.75 -23.52
N LEU A 234 7.11 -13.26 -22.35
CA LEU A 234 7.19 -13.98 -21.08
C LEU A 234 5.96 -14.82 -20.76
N LEU A 235 4.77 -14.47 -21.25
CA LEU A 235 3.51 -15.12 -20.92
C LEU A 235 2.83 -15.70 -22.17
N THR A 236 2.27 -16.91 -22.04
CA THR A 236 1.34 -17.44 -23.04
C THR A 236 0.04 -16.62 -23.05
N PRO A 237 -0.80 -16.69 -24.11
CA PRO A 237 -2.05 -15.94 -24.16
C PRO A 237 -2.97 -16.21 -22.96
N ALA A 238 -3.07 -17.46 -22.51
CA ALA A 238 -3.89 -17.82 -21.34
C ALA A 238 -3.29 -17.30 -20.02
N GLU A 239 -1.97 -17.37 -19.85
CA GLU A 239 -1.29 -16.79 -18.68
C GLU A 239 -1.39 -15.26 -18.67
N ARG A 240 -1.41 -14.63 -19.86
CA ARG A 240 -1.58 -13.19 -20.00
C ARG A 240 -2.96 -12.75 -19.54
N GLU A 241 -3.99 -13.48 -19.91
CA GLU A 241 -5.36 -13.19 -19.44
C GLU A 241 -5.46 -13.28 -17.92
N GLN A 242 -4.90 -14.33 -17.31
CA GLN A 242 -4.85 -14.44 -15.84
C GLN A 242 -4.03 -13.32 -15.21
N TYR A 243 -2.90 -12.95 -15.82
CA TYR A 243 -2.10 -11.82 -15.38
C TYR A 243 -2.91 -10.52 -15.42
N ASP A 244 -3.61 -10.23 -16.51
CA ASP A 244 -4.41 -9.00 -16.64
C ASP A 244 -5.58 -8.97 -15.64
N LEU A 245 -6.24 -10.11 -15.41
CA LEU A 245 -7.28 -10.23 -14.37
C LEU A 245 -6.74 -9.94 -12.97
N TRP A 246 -5.46 -10.16 -12.70
CA TRP A 246 -4.85 -9.85 -11.39
C TRP A 246 -4.16 -8.50 -11.31
N MET A 247 -3.53 -8.06 -12.39
CA MET A 247 -2.53 -6.98 -12.38
C MET A 247 -2.94 -5.75 -13.16
N SER A 248 -4.01 -5.82 -13.96
CA SER A 248 -4.49 -4.62 -14.67
C SER A 248 -5.12 -3.61 -13.69
N PRO A 249 -4.93 -2.29 -13.94
CA PRO A 249 -5.60 -1.25 -13.16
C PRO A 249 -7.12 -1.40 -13.17
N THR A 250 -7.70 -1.81 -14.30
CA THR A 250 -9.12 -2.10 -14.46
C THR A 250 -9.59 -3.18 -13.49
N ALA A 251 -8.85 -4.30 -13.39
CA ALA A 251 -9.21 -5.39 -12.47
C ALA A 251 -8.98 -5.02 -11.01
N GLU A 252 -7.98 -4.20 -10.71
CA GLU A 252 -7.75 -3.68 -9.36
C GLU A 252 -8.89 -2.77 -8.90
N ALA A 253 -9.26 -1.80 -9.72
CA ALA A 253 -10.40 -0.93 -9.45
C ALA A 253 -11.70 -1.74 -9.35
N LEU A 254 -11.88 -2.76 -10.20
CA LEU A 254 -13.06 -3.61 -10.13
C LEU A 254 -13.14 -4.41 -8.82
N ARG A 255 -12.02 -4.98 -8.33
CA ARG A 255 -11.99 -5.67 -7.02
C ARG A 255 -12.29 -4.75 -5.85
N HIS A 256 -11.89 -3.48 -5.96
CA HIS A 256 -12.28 -2.46 -4.98
C HIS A 256 -13.79 -2.22 -5.02
N ASP A 257 -14.37 -2.05 -6.21
CA ASP A 257 -15.80 -1.77 -6.39
C ASP A 257 -16.69 -2.97 -6.07
N PHE A 258 -16.16 -4.19 -6.19
CA PHE A 258 -16.86 -5.45 -5.86
C PHE A 258 -16.84 -5.77 -4.36
N TYR A 259 -16.33 -4.86 -3.55
CA TYR A 259 -16.24 -5.08 -2.12
C TYR A 259 -17.63 -5.22 -1.49
N GLY A 260 -17.83 -6.29 -0.72
CA GLY A 260 -19.08 -6.56 0.01
C GLY A 260 -20.22 -7.17 -0.80
N MET A 261 -20.06 -7.43 -2.10
CA MET A 261 -21.11 -8.08 -2.93
C MET A 261 -20.95 -9.60 -3.08
N GLU A 262 -19.89 -10.23 -2.54
CA GLU A 262 -19.61 -11.66 -2.73
C GLU A 262 -19.77 -12.08 -4.20
N ALA A 263 -19.05 -11.39 -5.09
CA ALA A 263 -19.18 -11.59 -6.53
C ALA A 263 -18.76 -12.98 -6.98
N SER A 264 -19.48 -13.50 -7.97
CA SER A 264 -19.10 -14.67 -8.74
C SER A 264 -18.02 -14.34 -9.77
N GLU A 265 -17.35 -15.38 -10.28
CA GLU A 265 -16.36 -15.22 -11.34
C GLU A 265 -17.00 -14.69 -12.63
N GLU A 266 -18.20 -15.15 -12.96
CA GLU A 266 -18.96 -14.74 -14.13
C GLU A 266 -19.30 -13.24 -14.08
N GLU A 267 -19.76 -12.75 -12.94
CA GLU A 267 -20.05 -11.32 -12.73
C GLU A 267 -18.77 -10.47 -12.85
N PHE A 268 -17.66 -10.95 -12.29
CA PHE A 268 -16.39 -10.25 -12.37
C PHE A 268 -15.91 -10.14 -13.82
N GLN A 269 -15.91 -11.25 -14.56
CA GLN A 269 -15.47 -11.27 -15.96
C GLN A 269 -16.38 -10.41 -16.85
N ALA A 270 -17.70 -10.44 -16.64
CA ALA A 270 -18.65 -9.63 -17.40
C ALA A 270 -18.40 -8.12 -17.24
N VAL A 271 -18.27 -7.64 -16.00
CA VAL A 271 -18.00 -6.21 -15.74
C VAL A 271 -16.58 -5.84 -16.14
N TYR A 272 -15.61 -6.74 -15.96
CA TYR A 272 -14.22 -6.52 -16.39
C TYR A 272 -14.13 -6.26 -17.90
N ALA A 273 -14.81 -7.07 -18.72
CA ALA A 273 -14.80 -6.88 -20.18
C ALA A 273 -15.39 -5.53 -20.61
N LEU A 274 -16.49 -5.11 -19.98
CA LEU A 274 -17.11 -3.80 -20.22
C LEU A 274 -16.18 -2.65 -19.85
N ARG A 275 -15.59 -2.71 -18.65
CA ARG A 275 -14.72 -1.65 -18.14
C ARG A 275 -13.39 -1.58 -18.89
N ARG A 276 -12.81 -2.73 -19.24
CA ARG A 276 -11.60 -2.78 -20.07
C ARG A 276 -11.80 -2.10 -21.42
N THR A 277 -12.93 -2.38 -22.08
CA THR A 277 -13.28 -1.74 -23.36
C THR A 277 -13.40 -0.22 -23.21
N PHE A 278 -13.97 0.25 -22.10
CA PHE A 278 -14.06 1.67 -21.78
C PHE A 278 -12.67 2.29 -21.54
N ASP A 279 -11.82 1.66 -20.72
CA ASP A 279 -10.49 2.15 -20.37
C ASP A 279 -9.55 2.20 -21.60
N GLU A 280 -9.68 1.23 -22.52
CA GLU A 280 -8.95 1.21 -23.80
C GLU A 280 -9.40 2.34 -24.74
N ALA A 281 -10.71 2.67 -24.75
CA ALA A 281 -11.26 3.77 -25.54
C ALA A 281 -10.98 5.14 -24.91
N TRP A 282 -10.86 5.21 -23.59
CA TRP A 282 -10.65 6.43 -22.80
C TRP A 282 -9.45 6.33 -21.84
N PRO A 283 -8.20 6.23 -22.35
CA PRO A 283 -7.02 6.22 -21.49
C PRO A 283 -6.93 7.50 -20.65
N ALA A 284 -6.66 7.38 -19.34
CA ALA A 284 -6.63 8.51 -18.41
C ALA A 284 -5.71 9.67 -18.85
N ASP A 285 -4.56 9.36 -19.47
CA ASP A 285 -3.60 10.38 -19.94
C ASP A 285 -4.00 11.07 -21.25
N SER A 286 -5.09 10.62 -21.88
CA SER A 286 -5.59 11.15 -23.17
C SER A 286 -6.81 12.06 -23.03
N ILE A 287 -7.42 12.11 -21.83
CA ILE A 287 -8.59 12.94 -21.57
C ILE A 287 -8.11 14.36 -21.30
N ASP A 288 -8.37 15.26 -22.25
CA ASP A 288 -8.16 16.69 -22.05
C ASP A 288 -9.32 17.25 -21.20
N THR A 289 -9.08 17.39 -19.90
CA THR A 289 -10.05 17.93 -18.94
C THR A 289 -10.32 19.43 -19.15
N GLN A 290 -9.59 20.09 -20.03
CA GLN A 290 -9.82 21.50 -20.39
C GLN A 290 -10.75 21.66 -21.60
N ASP A 291 -11.02 20.59 -22.36
CA ASP A 291 -11.99 20.59 -23.46
C ASP A 291 -13.38 20.16 -22.95
N PRO A 292 -14.39 21.07 -22.96
CA PRO A 292 -15.75 20.73 -22.57
C PRO A 292 -16.37 19.62 -23.41
N LYS A 293 -16.03 19.50 -24.71
CA LYS A 293 -16.58 18.46 -25.58
C LYS A 293 -16.01 17.09 -25.23
N ALA A 294 -14.71 17.01 -24.96
CA ALA A 294 -14.08 15.78 -24.50
C ALA A 294 -14.67 15.32 -23.15
N THR A 295 -14.90 16.27 -22.24
CA THR A 295 -15.53 16.00 -20.94
C THR A 295 -16.98 15.52 -21.08
N GLU A 296 -17.77 16.13 -21.96
CA GLU A 296 -19.16 15.72 -22.22
C GLU A 296 -19.22 14.33 -22.86
N ALA A 297 -18.36 14.05 -23.86
CA ALA A 297 -18.29 12.76 -24.51
C ALA A 297 -17.85 11.64 -23.55
N TRP A 298 -16.86 11.92 -22.68
CA TRP A 298 -16.44 11.01 -21.63
C TRP A 298 -17.56 10.73 -20.62
N GLY A 299 -18.27 11.78 -20.17
CA GLY A 299 -19.41 11.62 -19.26
C GLY A 299 -20.55 10.80 -19.87
N ALA A 300 -20.87 11.01 -21.15
CA ALA A 300 -21.85 10.21 -21.86
C ALA A 300 -21.41 8.73 -22.00
N ALA A 301 -20.13 8.48 -22.28
CA ALA A 301 -19.59 7.13 -22.34
C ALA A 301 -19.59 6.43 -20.97
N LEU A 302 -19.37 7.19 -19.88
CA LEU A 302 -19.45 6.67 -18.52
C LEU A 302 -20.88 6.25 -18.16
N LEU A 303 -21.89 7.06 -18.49
CA LEU A 303 -23.29 6.70 -18.30
C LEU A 303 -23.68 5.44 -19.09
N GLN A 304 -23.21 5.32 -20.34
CA GLN A 304 -23.42 4.11 -21.13
C GLN A 304 -22.74 2.87 -20.54
N LEU A 305 -21.56 3.03 -19.92
CA LEU A 305 -20.89 1.96 -19.21
C LEU A 305 -21.74 1.53 -18.00
N GLU A 306 -22.23 2.48 -17.20
CA GLU A 306 -23.09 2.18 -16.05
C GLU A 306 -24.36 1.43 -16.46
N ASP A 307 -25.04 1.85 -17.52
CA ASP A 307 -26.23 1.18 -18.04
C ASP A 307 -25.91 -0.27 -18.47
N ARG A 308 -24.79 -0.50 -19.16
CA ARG A 308 -24.37 -1.86 -19.56
C ARG A 308 -23.98 -2.72 -18.36
N VAL A 309 -23.33 -2.14 -17.35
CA VAL A 309 -23.00 -2.86 -16.12
C VAL A 309 -24.29 -3.23 -15.36
N LYS A 310 -25.28 -2.33 -15.35
CA LYS A 310 -26.60 -2.58 -14.78
C LYS A 310 -27.34 -3.68 -15.53
N GLU A 311 -27.31 -3.70 -16.85
CA GLU A 311 -27.88 -4.77 -17.68
C GLU A 311 -27.20 -6.13 -17.41
N ALA A 312 -25.88 -6.14 -17.25
CA ALA A 312 -25.10 -7.36 -17.02
C ALA A 312 -25.33 -7.97 -15.62
N LEU A 313 -25.43 -7.12 -14.59
CA LEU A 313 -25.59 -7.55 -13.19
C LEU A 313 -27.05 -7.71 -12.75
N GLY A 314 -27.96 -6.95 -13.36
CA GLY A 314 -29.33 -6.77 -12.87
C GLY A 314 -29.43 -5.75 -11.72
N GLU A 315 -30.65 -5.29 -11.44
CA GLU A 315 -30.91 -4.15 -10.52
C GLU A 315 -30.33 -4.37 -9.10
N GLU A 316 -30.54 -5.55 -8.53
CA GLU A 316 -30.14 -5.84 -7.15
C GLU A 316 -28.61 -5.89 -6.99
N ARG A 317 -27.94 -6.61 -7.88
CA ARG A 317 -26.47 -6.74 -7.87
C ARG A 317 -25.79 -5.42 -8.25
N PHE A 318 -26.39 -4.65 -9.16
CA PHE A 318 -25.93 -3.31 -9.49
C PHE A 318 -25.97 -2.36 -8.30
N SER A 319 -27.01 -2.41 -7.47
CA SER A 319 -27.07 -1.63 -6.22
C SER A 319 -25.93 -2.00 -5.25
N MET A 320 -25.59 -3.30 -5.15
CA MET A 320 -24.42 -3.73 -4.35
C MET A 320 -23.10 -3.25 -4.94
N TYR A 321 -22.96 -3.28 -6.27
CA TYR A 321 -21.80 -2.75 -6.98
C TYR A 321 -21.63 -1.23 -6.75
N GLN A 322 -22.71 -0.45 -6.84
CA GLN A 322 -22.67 0.99 -6.55
C GLN A 322 -22.25 1.28 -5.11
N ARG A 323 -22.79 0.51 -4.15
CA ARG A 323 -22.39 0.64 -2.74
C ARG A 323 -20.91 0.32 -2.53
N GLY A 324 -20.37 -0.67 -3.25
CA GLY A 324 -18.95 -1.03 -3.19
C GLY A 324 -18.00 0.03 -3.76
N GLN A 325 -18.49 1.01 -4.53
CA GLN A 325 -17.69 2.15 -4.99
C GLN A 325 -17.55 3.25 -3.92
N ASP A 326 -18.42 3.27 -2.91
CA ASP A 326 -18.45 4.32 -1.90
C ASP A 326 -17.44 4.06 -0.78
N GLY A 327 -16.47 4.97 -0.61
CA GLY A 327 -15.46 4.88 0.44
C GLY A 327 -16.03 4.77 1.85
N ARG A 328 -17.21 5.37 2.14
CA ARG A 328 -17.85 5.24 3.45
C ARG A 328 -18.33 3.82 3.73
N PHE A 329 -18.73 3.08 2.70
CA PHE A 329 -19.07 1.66 2.83
C PHE A 329 -17.84 0.81 3.13
N HIS A 330 -16.69 1.13 2.52
CA HIS A 330 -15.42 0.48 2.85
C HIS A 330 -15.04 0.70 4.32
N ASP A 331 -15.13 1.94 4.81
CA ASP A 331 -14.85 2.28 6.21
C ASP A 331 -15.77 1.53 7.19
N LEU A 332 -17.06 1.37 6.84
CA LEU A 332 -18.02 0.62 7.65
C LEU A 332 -17.68 -0.87 7.72
N ASN A 333 -17.27 -1.48 6.61
CA ASN A 333 -16.86 -2.88 6.58
C ASN A 333 -15.52 -3.13 7.28
N VAL A 334 -14.57 -2.20 7.18
CA VAL A 334 -13.32 -2.22 7.97
C VAL A 334 -13.64 -2.15 9.46
N THR A 335 -14.59 -1.27 9.83
CA THR A 335 -15.10 -1.17 11.20
C THR A 335 -15.77 -2.46 11.64
N ALA A 336 -16.67 -3.02 10.84
CA ALA A 336 -17.36 -4.27 11.15
C ALA A 336 -16.36 -5.42 11.35
N SER A 337 -15.38 -5.56 10.46
CA SER A 337 -14.32 -6.57 10.56
C SER A 337 -13.49 -6.41 11.84
N ARG A 338 -13.09 -5.18 12.17
CA ARG A 338 -12.30 -4.88 13.38
C ARG A 338 -13.04 -5.23 14.67
N PHE A 339 -14.35 -4.99 14.70
CA PHE A 339 -15.19 -5.24 15.86
C PHE A 339 -15.92 -6.59 15.80
N SER A 340 -15.58 -7.45 14.83
CA SER A 340 -16.21 -8.76 14.62
C SER A 340 -17.74 -8.69 14.50
N LEU A 341 -18.24 -7.61 13.88
CA LEU A 341 -19.65 -7.44 13.57
C LEU A 341 -20.00 -8.18 12.27
N PRO A 342 -21.24 -8.69 12.14
CA PRO A 342 -21.74 -9.23 10.87
C PRO A 342 -21.66 -8.17 9.75
N ARG A 343 -21.39 -8.61 8.52
CA ARG A 343 -21.27 -7.71 7.35
C ARG A 343 -22.58 -7.00 7.04
N GLU A 344 -23.70 -7.63 7.35
CA GLU A 344 -25.04 -7.10 7.20
C GLU A 344 -25.19 -5.79 7.98
N LYS A 345 -24.57 -5.67 9.15
CA LYS A 345 -24.58 -4.42 9.93
C LYS A 345 -23.87 -3.27 9.23
N ALA A 346 -22.82 -3.55 8.45
CA ALA A 346 -22.16 -2.50 7.66
C ALA A 346 -23.05 -2.05 6.50
N ALA A 347 -23.77 -2.98 5.85
CA ALA A 347 -24.75 -2.66 4.82
C ALA A 347 -25.94 -1.87 5.37
N GLU A 348 -26.51 -2.28 6.50
CA GLU A 348 -27.58 -1.55 7.18
C GLU A 348 -27.14 -0.14 7.59
N ALA A 349 -25.95 -0.01 8.19
CA ALA A 349 -25.39 1.28 8.57
C ALA A 349 -25.19 2.21 7.37
N TYR A 350 -24.77 1.64 6.24
CA TYR A 350 -24.63 2.38 4.99
C TYR A 350 -25.97 2.90 4.46
N GLU A 351 -27.02 2.06 4.47
CA GLU A 351 -28.34 2.51 4.05
C GLU A 351 -28.88 3.64 4.93
N TYR A 352 -28.66 3.58 6.25
CA TYR A 352 -28.99 4.71 7.14
C TYR A 352 -28.25 5.99 6.75
N LEU A 353 -26.95 5.92 6.47
CA LEU A 353 -26.18 7.08 6.01
C LEU A 353 -26.70 7.63 4.68
N ARG A 354 -27.03 6.75 3.73
CA ARG A 354 -27.55 7.13 2.41
C ARG A 354 -28.90 7.84 2.52
N ILE A 355 -29.82 7.29 3.31
CA ILE A 355 -31.15 7.87 3.56
C ILE A 355 -31.00 9.24 4.25
N SER A 356 -30.18 9.32 5.30
CA SER A 356 -29.95 10.59 6.01
C SER A 356 -29.30 11.65 5.12
N ALA A 357 -28.38 11.27 4.24
CA ALA A 357 -27.78 12.18 3.27
C ALA A 357 -28.83 12.70 2.26
N ALA A 358 -29.68 11.82 1.73
CA ALA A 358 -30.75 12.21 0.82
C ALA A 358 -31.75 13.17 1.49
N GLU A 359 -32.15 12.88 2.73
CA GLU A 359 -33.05 13.75 3.49
C GLU A 359 -32.41 15.12 3.78
N LYS A 360 -31.12 15.13 4.14
CA LYS A 360 -30.37 16.38 4.36
C LYS A 360 -30.28 17.21 3.09
N SER A 361 -29.99 16.61 1.94
CA SER A 361 -30.01 17.30 0.64
C SER A 361 -31.38 17.89 0.34
N ARG A 362 -32.46 17.13 0.56
CA ARG A 362 -33.85 17.61 0.37
C ARG A 362 -34.16 18.83 1.25
N VAL A 363 -33.70 18.85 2.50
CA VAL A 363 -33.88 19.98 3.42
C VAL A 363 -33.11 21.22 2.97
N LEU A 364 -31.89 21.04 2.46
CA LEU A 364 -31.03 22.13 1.98
C LEU A 364 -31.52 22.72 0.65
N GLU A 365 -32.05 21.89 -0.24
CA GLU A 365 -32.64 22.30 -1.52
C GLU A 365 -34.04 22.91 -1.36
N ASN A 366 -34.69 22.68 -0.22
CA ASN A 366 -36.00 23.26 0.07
C ASN A 366 -35.90 24.76 0.33
N GLY A 367 -36.27 25.56 -0.68
CA GLY A 367 -36.30 27.02 -0.60
C GLY A 367 -37.36 27.62 0.32
N ALA A 368 -38.20 26.80 0.97
CA ALA A 368 -39.22 27.28 1.92
C ALA A 368 -38.68 27.55 3.34
N LEU A 369 -37.48 27.08 3.66
CA LEU A 369 -36.86 27.23 4.99
C LEU A 369 -35.78 28.33 4.97
N THR A 370 -35.63 29.06 6.07
CA THR A 370 -34.49 29.98 6.22
C THR A 370 -33.18 29.19 6.40
N PRO A 371 -32.00 29.75 6.10
CA PRO A 371 -30.72 29.08 6.32
C PRO A 371 -30.53 28.58 7.76
N GLU A 372 -31.04 29.31 8.75
CA GLU A 372 -31.00 28.92 10.16
C GLU A 372 -31.89 27.70 10.44
N GLN A 373 -33.09 27.66 9.86
CA GLN A 373 -34.01 26.52 9.99
C GLN A 373 -33.47 25.28 9.26
N GLN A 374 -32.87 25.46 8.08
CA GLN A 374 -32.21 24.39 7.35
C GLN A 374 -31.07 23.78 8.18
N SER A 375 -30.26 24.61 8.82
CA SER A 375 -29.18 24.16 9.71
C SER A 375 -29.71 23.42 10.95
N GLU A 376 -30.80 23.90 11.56
CA GLU A 376 -31.41 23.24 12.72
C GLU A 376 -31.97 21.85 12.36
N VAL A 377 -32.68 21.73 11.24
CA VAL A 377 -33.24 20.45 10.77
C VAL A 377 -32.11 19.49 10.38
N ALA A 378 -31.09 19.97 9.66
CA ALA A 378 -29.91 19.18 9.32
C ALA A 378 -29.18 18.66 10.57
N GLY A 379 -29.05 19.49 11.62
CA GLY A 379 -28.47 19.08 12.89
C GLY A 379 -29.29 18.01 13.62
N LYS A 380 -30.63 18.03 13.51
CA LYS A 380 -31.49 16.98 14.05
C LYS A 380 -31.31 15.66 13.30
N ILE A 381 -31.21 15.70 11.96
CA ILE A 381 -30.93 14.52 11.13
C ILE A 381 -29.57 13.92 11.49
N ASP A 382 -28.54 14.75 11.65
CA ASP A 382 -27.20 14.29 12.04
C ASP A 382 -27.23 13.61 13.42
N ALA A 383 -27.95 14.20 14.40
CA ALA A 383 -28.09 13.64 15.75
C ALA A 383 -28.86 12.30 15.77
N GLU A 384 -29.92 12.18 14.96
CA GLU A 384 -30.68 10.94 14.81
C GLU A 384 -29.86 9.84 14.12
N THR A 385 -29.15 10.20 13.05
CA THR A 385 -28.24 9.30 12.32
C THR A 385 -27.15 8.79 13.26
N GLN A 386 -26.56 9.67 14.07
CA GLN A 386 -25.58 9.27 15.07
C GLN A 386 -26.15 8.26 16.08
N ARG A 387 -27.36 8.49 16.60
CA ARG A 387 -27.99 7.54 17.55
C ARG A 387 -28.25 6.20 16.89
N ALA A 388 -28.84 6.18 15.69
CA ALA A 388 -29.12 4.95 14.95
C ALA A 388 -27.83 4.14 14.68
N LEU A 389 -26.74 4.81 14.26
CA LEU A 389 -25.46 4.14 14.03
C LEU A 389 -24.82 3.62 15.33
N GLN A 390 -24.96 4.35 16.45
CA GLN A 390 -24.49 3.88 17.76
C GLN A 390 -25.27 2.67 18.27
N GLU A 391 -26.58 2.62 18.03
CA GLU A 391 -27.43 1.48 18.38
C GLU A 391 -27.11 0.25 17.51
N LEU A 392 -26.90 0.47 16.21
CA LEU A 392 -26.63 -0.61 15.26
C LEU A 392 -25.22 -1.21 15.41
N LEU A 393 -24.19 -0.36 15.43
CA LEU A 393 -22.78 -0.77 15.44
C LEU A 393 -22.23 -0.93 16.87
N GLY A 394 -22.82 -0.25 17.84
CA GLY A 394 -22.26 -0.08 19.18
C GLY A 394 -21.34 1.15 19.28
N PRO A 395 -21.15 1.71 20.49
CA PRO A 395 -20.45 2.98 20.69
C PRO A 395 -18.98 2.94 20.28
N GLY A 396 -18.29 1.82 20.51
CA GLY A 396 -16.88 1.64 20.15
C GLY A 396 -16.66 1.62 18.64
N ALA A 397 -17.48 0.84 17.93
CA ALA A 397 -17.44 0.73 16.47
C ALA A 397 -17.82 2.06 15.81
N TYR A 398 -18.88 2.72 16.28
CA TYR A 398 -19.25 4.06 15.81
C TYR A 398 -18.12 5.07 16.00
N HIS A 399 -17.50 5.13 17.19
CA HIS A 399 -16.41 6.06 17.43
C HIS A 399 -15.21 5.80 16.50
N TYR A 400 -14.88 4.53 16.25
CA TYR A 400 -13.83 4.16 15.29
C TYR A 400 -14.17 4.60 13.87
N PHE A 401 -15.37 4.27 13.38
CA PHE A 401 -15.87 4.71 12.07
C PHE A 401 -15.82 6.24 11.92
N SER A 402 -16.31 6.99 12.92
CA SER A 402 -16.34 8.46 12.88
C SER A 402 -14.97 9.14 12.87
N ARG A 403 -13.89 8.41 13.17
CA ARG A 403 -12.52 8.88 13.03
C ARG A 403 -11.90 8.53 11.68
N LEU A 404 -12.33 7.43 11.05
CA LEU A 404 -11.91 7.06 9.70
C LEU A 404 -12.54 7.99 8.67
N SER A 405 -13.83 8.27 8.83
CA SER A 405 -14.64 9.03 7.86
C SER A 405 -14.50 10.56 7.98
N ARG A 406 -13.43 11.06 8.62
CA ARG A 406 -13.29 12.47 9.03
C ARG A 406 -12.37 13.27 8.13
#